data_AF-A0A8C0CJT9-F1
#
_entry.id   AF-A0A8C0CJT9-F1
#
_cell.length_a   1.000
_cell.length_b   1.000
_cell.length_c   1.000
_cell.angle_alpha   90.00
_cell.angle_beta   90.00
_cell.angle_gamma   90.00
#
_symmetry.space_group_name_H-M   'P 1'
#
loop_
_entity.id
_entity.type
_entity.pdbx_description
1 polymer ?
#
loop_
_entity_poly.entity_id
_entity_poly.type
_entity_poly.pdbx_seq_one_letter_code
_entity_poly.pdbx_strand_id
1 'polypeptide(L)'
;MSSPEIASLSWGQMKVQGSTKIYKDCKVWPGGSRAWDWRETGTEHSPGVQPADVEEVVEKGVQILVIGRGMSEALKAGLQRGLNLDLQ
;
A
#
# COMPACT_ATOMS: atom_id res chain seq x y z
N MET A 1 -13.54 12.59 1.00
CA MET A 1 -13.44 11.97 -0.34
C MET A 1 -13.59 10.46 -0.16
N SER A 2 -14.05 9.72 -1.17
CA SER A 2 -14.20 8.25 -1.11
C SER A 2 -12.91 7.53 -1.51
N SER A 3 -12.74 6.29 -1.06
CA SER A 3 -11.68 5.40 -1.57
C SER A 3 -11.98 5.04 -3.03
N PRO A 4 -11.04 5.23 -3.96
CA PRO A 4 -11.25 4.86 -5.35
C PRO A 4 -11.20 3.33 -5.54
N GLU A 5 -11.93 2.84 -6.54
CA GLU A 5 -11.96 1.42 -6.90
C GLU A 5 -10.65 1.00 -7.61
N ILE A 6 -10.14 -0.20 -7.31
CA ILE A 6 -9.13 -0.86 -8.14
C ILE A 6 -9.86 -1.51 -9.32
N ALA A 7 -9.89 -0.82 -10.46
CA ALA A 7 -10.66 -1.21 -11.64
C ALA A 7 -10.15 -2.47 -12.35
N SER A 8 -8.86 -2.78 -12.22
CA SER A 8 -8.30 -4.02 -12.77
C SER A 8 -6.97 -4.39 -12.10
N LEU A 9 -6.72 -5.70 -12.00
CA LEU A 9 -5.49 -6.29 -11.48
C LEU A 9 -5.03 -7.43 -12.40
N SER A 10 -3.76 -7.42 -12.79
CA SER A 10 -3.08 -8.53 -13.45
C SER A 10 -1.61 -8.58 -13.01
N TRP A 11 -0.87 -9.60 -13.43
CA TRP A 11 0.55 -9.72 -13.04
C TRP A 11 1.34 -8.49 -13.46
N GLY A 12 1.93 -7.79 -12.49
CA GLY A 12 2.73 -6.58 -12.70
C GLY A 12 1.94 -5.34 -13.16
N GLN A 13 0.60 -5.34 -13.05
CA GLN A 13 -0.21 -4.20 -13.50
C GLN A 13 -1.48 -4.01 -12.66
N MET A 14 -1.72 -2.77 -12.23
CA MET A 14 -2.90 -2.32 -11.51
C MET A 14 -3.41 -1.00 -12.10
N LYS A 15 -4.75 -0.84 -12.16
CA LYS A 15 -5.42 0.42 -12.53
C LYS A 15 -6.37 0.84 -11.42
N VAL A 16 -6.32 2.11 -11.05
CA VAL A 16 -7.19 2.71 -10.03
C VAL A 16 -8.11 3.71 -10.72
N GLN A 17 -9.41 3.64 -10.43
CA GLN A 17 -10.41 4.52 -11.02
C GLN A 17 -10.09 5.99 -10.70
N GLY A 18 -10.15 6.86 -11.71
CA GLY A 18 -9.81 8.27 -11.58
C GLY A 18 -8.31 8.58 -11.63
N SER A 19 -7.43 7.57 -11.65
CA SER A 19 -6.01 7.76 -11.93
C SER A 19 -5.72 7.58 -13.42
N THR A 20 -4.90 8.45 -13.99
CA THR A 20 -4.36 8.29 -15.36
C THR A 20 -3.15 7.36 -15.41
N LYS A 21 -2.62 6.94 -14.26
CA LYS A 21 -1.43 6.09 -14.15
C LYS A 21 -1.80 4.62 -14.13
N ILE A 22 -0.96 3.82 -14.76
CA ILE A 22 -0.91 2.37 -14.60
C ILE A 22 0.22 2.06 -13.63
N TYR A 23 -0.07 1.29 -12.59
CA TYR A 23 0.89 0.97 -11.54
C TYR A 23 1.39 -0.46 -11.68
N LYS A 24 2.63 -0.73 -11.27
CA LYS A 24 3.07 -2.08 -10.98
C LYS A 24 2.54 -2.51 -9.61
N ASP A 25 2.86 -1.69 -8.61
CA ASP A 25 2.37 -1.76 -7.23
C ASP A 25 1.86 -0.37 -6.84
N CYS A 26 0.80 -0.27 -6.04
CA CYS A 26 0.21 1.03 -5.66
C CYS A 26 -0.26 1.11 -4.21
N LYS A 27 -0.21 2.33 -3.67
CA LYS A 27 -0.86 2.75 -2.43
C LYS A 27 -2.15 3.49 -2.80
N VAL A 28 -3.24 3.20 -2.10
CA VAL A 28 -4.57 3.76 -2.38
C VAL A 28 -5.21 4.23 -1.08
N TRP A 29 -5.85 5.40 -1.10
CA TRP A 29 -6.50 6.01 0.06
C TRP A 29 -7.74 6.83 -0.36
N PRO A 30 -8.60 7.25 0.60
CA PRO A 30 -9.70 8.15 0.31
C PRO A 30 -9.25 9.43 -0.42
N GLY A 31 -9.64 9.56 -1.68
CA GLY A 31 -9.29 10.69 -2.54
C GLY A 31 -8.03 10.53 -3.42
N GLY A 32 -7.35 9.38 -3.43
CA GLY A 32 -6.23 9.22 -4.36
C GLY A 32 -5.46 7.90 -4.31
N SER A 33 -4.43 7.85 -5.15
CA SER A 33 -3.50 6.72 -5.24
C SER A 33 -2.14 7.17 -5.75
N ARG A 34 -1.08 6.42 -5.41
CA ARG A 34 0.25 6.59 -6.01
C ARG A 34 0.96 5.26 -6.21
N ALA A 35 2.07 5.30 -6.94
CA ALA A 35 2.95 4.15 -7.10
C ALA A 35 3.58 3.78 -5.75
N TRP A 36 3.66 2.49 -5.47
CA TRP A 36 4.44 1.96 -4.36
C TRP A 36 5.81 1.53 -4.89
N ASP A 37 6.82 2.38 -4.74
CA ASP A 37 8.20 2.03 -5.06
C ASP A 37 8.92 1.60 -3.78
N TRP A 38 9.28 0.31 -3.71
CA TRP A 38 9.96 -0.26 -2.55
C TRP A 38 11.34 0.36 -2.29
N ARG A 39 11.94 1.02 -3.28
CA ARG A 39 13.22 1.73 -3.13
C ARG A 39 13.11 2.93 -2.19
N GLU A 40 11.91 3.48 -1.99
CA GLU A 40 11.67 4.60 -1.07
C GLU A 40 11.88 4.19 0.39
N THR A 41 11.59 2.93 0.73
CA THR A 41 11.53 2.43 2.11
C THR A 41 12.51 1.29 2.37
N GLY A 42 13.21 0.81 1.33
CA GLY A 42 14.07 -0.36 1.42
C GLY A 42 13.29 -1.68 1.57
N THR A 43 12.03 -1.70 1.14
CA THR A 43 11.20 -2.91 1.22
C THR A 43 11.73 -4.00 0.30
N GLU A 44 11.84 -5.20 0.87
CA GLU A 44 12.16 -6.43 0.15
C GLU A 44 11.13 -7.50 0.51
N HIS A 45 11.17 -8.65 -0.16
CA HIS A 45 10.27 -9.77 0.15
C HIS A 45 10.39 -10.23 1.62
N SER A 46 11.57 -10.08 2.23
CA SER A 46 11.84 -10.33 3.65
C SER A 46 12.79 -9.24 4.16
N PRO A 47 12.50 -8.54 5.26
CA PRO A 47 11.45 -8.84 6.24
C PRO A 47 10.03 -8.53 5.77
N GLY A 48 9.85 -7.82 4.65
CA GLY A 48 8.56 -7.55 4.06
C GLY A 48 8.17 -6.06 4.12
N VAL A 49 6.86 -5.80 4.05
CA VAL A 49 6.29 -4.45 4.17
C VAL A 49 6.75 -3.75 5.44
N GLN A 50 7.18 -2.49 5.30
CA GLN A 50 7.67 -1.65 6.38
C GLN A 50 6.56 -0.70 6.90
N PRO A 51 6.63 -0.22 8.16
CA PRO A 51 5.75 0.84 8.65
C PRO A 51 5.74 2.08 7.75
N ALA A 52 6.91 2.48 7.25
CA ALA A 52 7.07 3.61 6.32
C ALA A 52 6.35 3.40 4.96
N ASP A 53 6.03 2.15 4.58
CA ASP A 53 5.22 1.91 3.38
C ASP A 53 3.78 2.37 3.57
N VAL A 54 3.25 2.26 4.79
CA VAL A 54 1.83 2.45 5.09
C VAL A 54 1.53 3.75 5.83
N GLU A 55 2.53 4.39 6.44
CA GLU A 55 2.40 5.63 7.22
C GLU A 55 1.60 6.70 6.48
N GLU A 56 1.98 7.01 5.23
CA GLU A 56 1.28 8.02 4.44
C GLU A 56 -0.20 7.69 4.12
N VAL A 57 -0.59 6.40 4.17
CA VAL A 57 -1.98 5.95 3.96
C VAL A 57 -2.74 6.06 5.28
N VAL A 58 -2.09 5.71 6.39
CA VAL A 58 -2.63 5.86 7.74
C VAL A 58 -2.91 7.33 8.05
N GLU A 59 -2.00 8.24 7.69
CA GLU A 59 -2.18 9.69 7.83
C GLU A 59 -3.38 10.26 7.05
N LYS A 60 -3.92 9.52 6.07
CA LYS A 60 -5.18 9.89 5.39
C LYS A 60 -6.44 9.56 6.20
N GLY A 61 -6.29 8.99 7.40
CA GLY A 61 -7.40 8.71 8.31
C GLY A 61 -8.21 7.48 7.92
N VAL A 62 -7.56 6.44 7.38
CA VAL A 62 -8.26 5.18 7.04
C VAL A 62 -8.59 4.36 8.29
N GLN A 63 -9.79 3.77 8.32
CA GLN A 63 -10.19 2.84 9.38
C GLN A 63 -9.69 1.41 9.11
N ILE A 64 -9.56 1.06 7.83
CA ILE A 64 -9.17 -0.27 7.37
C ILE A 64 -8.03 -0.08 6.37
N LEU A 65 -6.94 -0.81 6.59
CA LEU A 65 -5.80 -0.87 5.70
C LEU A 65 -5.60 -2.31 5.23
N VAL A 66 -5.54 -2.52 3.92
CA VAL A 66 -5.38 -3.84 3.29
C VAL A 66 -4.01 -3.89 2.62
N ILE A 67 -3.23 -4.94 2.92
CA ILE A 67 -1.90 -5.18 2.32
C ILE A 67 -1.99 -6.38 1.37
N GLY A 68 -1.90 -6.13 0.07
CA GLY A 68 -1.71 -7.18 -0.93
C GLY A 68 -0.27 -7.68 -0.91
N ARG A 69 -0.05 -8.98 -0.70
CA ARG A 69 1.28 -9.60 -0.56
C ARG A 69 1.83 -10.19 -1.87
N GLY A 70 1.34 -9.68 -3.00
CA GLY A 70 1.61 -10.22 -4.33
C GLY A 70 0.84 -11.50 -4.64
N MET A 71 0.88 -11.93 -5.90
CA MET A 71 0.05 -13.02 -6.44
C MET A 71 0.30 -14.40 -5.80
N SER A 72 1.49 -14.61 -5.24
CA SER A 72 1.89 -15.85 -4.57
C SER A 72 2.18 -15.65 -3.07
N GLU A 73 1.78 -14.51 -2.51
CA GLU A 73 2.02 -14.16 -1.10
C GLU A 73 3.50 -14.17 -0.67
N ALA A 74 4.43 -13.99 -1.62
CA ALA A 74 5.86 -14.04 -1.35
C ALA A 74 6.38 -12.82 -0.56
N LEU A 75 5.64 -11.70 -0.58
CA LEU A 75 5.96 -10.52 0.22
C LEU A 75 5.50 -10.74 1.66
N LYS A 76 6.44 -10.72 2.61
CA LYS A 76 6.09 -10.84 4.03
C LYS A 76 5.41 -9.55 4.53
N ALA A 77 4.62 -9.69 5.59
CA ALA A 77 4.18 -8.54 6.37
C ALA A 77 5.24 -8.31 7.44
N GLY A 78 6.22 -7.46 7.15
CA GLY A 78 7.27 -7.07 8.10
C GLY A 78 6.75 -6.25 9.29
N LEU A 79 5.47 -5.86 9.26
CA LEU A 79 4.78 -5.25 10.40
C LEU A 79 4.65 -6.25 11.54
N GLN A 80 5.43 -6.06 12.61
CA GLN A 80 5.14 -6.69 13.88
C GLN A 80 3.93 -6.00 14.53
N ARG A 81 2.99 -6.77 15.08
CA ARG A 81 1.92 -6.23 15.94
C ARG A 81 2.61 -5.59 17.17
N GLY A 82 2.70 -4.27 17.21
CA GLY A 82 3.23 -3.60 18.41
C GLY A 82 3.85 -2.21 18.24
N LEU A 83 3.69 -1.51 17.12
CA LEU A 83 3.98 -0.07 17.12
C LEU A 83 2.77 0.65 17.68
N ASN A 84 2.82 0.95 18.99
CA ASN A 84 2.09 2.07 19.55
C ASN A 84 2.45 3.29 18.69
N LEU A 85 1.52 3.72 17.84
CA LEU A 85 1.51 5.08 17.36
C LEU A 85 1.13 5.91 18.58
N ASP A 86 2.13 6.31 19.37
CA ASP A 86 1.97 7.31 20.42
C ASP A 86 1.57 8.62 19.73
N LEU A 87 0.27 8.77 19.50
CA LEU A 87 -0.37 10.03 19.16
C LEU A 87 -0.26 10.90 20.42
N GLN A 88 0.70 11.81 20.43
CA GLN A 88 0.71 12.97 21.33
C GLN A 88 -0.37 13.97 20.93
#